data_AF-A0A6P1VXH3-F1
#
_entry.id   AF-A0A6P1VXH3-F1
#
_cell.length_a   1.000
_cell.length_b   1.000
_cell.length_c   1.000
_cell.angle_alpha   90.00
_cell.angle_beta   90.00
_cell.angle_gamma   90.00
#
_symmetry.space_group_name_H-M   'P 1'
#
loop_
_entity.id
_entity.type
_entity.pdbx_description
1 polymer ?
#
loop_
_entity_poly.entity_id
_entity_poly.type
_entity_poly.pdbx_seq_one_letter_code
_entity_poly.pdbx_strand_id
1 'polypeptide(L)'
;MRFIAVFNQLQTVRSLGFESLVDALDFLFWGYEDHELMPQGIYDGLTDKATLYDHAGQFIDGIALDSIRKIAREYLTAISPFAGLMQPSDG
;
A
#
# COMPACT_ATOMS: atom_id res chain seq x y z
N MET A 1 -2.55 -6.88 8.52
CA MET A 1 -2.21 -5.68 7.72
C MET A 1 -3.44 -5.24 6.97
N ARG A 2 -4.10 -4.18 7.47
CA ARG A 2 -5.31 -3.63 6.86
C ARG A 2 -5.00 -2.57 5.81
N PHE A 3 -4.11 -1.64 6.12
CA PHE A 3 -3.79 -0.51 5.24
C PHE A 3 -2.48 -0.77 4.51
N ILE A 4 -2.39 -0.38 3.25
CA ILE A 4 -1.19 -0.54 2.43
C ILE A 4 -0.84 0.82 1.85
N ALA A 5 0.32 1.33 2.27
CA ALA A 5 0.90 2.52 1.69
C ALA A 5 1.60 2.14 0.39
N VAL A 6 1.31 2.86 -0.69
CA VAL A 6 1.94 2.72 -2.00
C VAL A 6 2.72 4.00 -2.30
N PHE A 7 3.98 3.84 -2.68
CA PHE A 7 4.91 4.94 -2.87
C PHE A 7 5.98 4.57 -3.90
N ASN A 8 6.60 5.58 -4.49
CA ASN A 8 7.76 5.43 -5.35
C ASN A 8 9.03 5.78 -4.55
N GLN A 9 10.02 4.91 -4.57
CA GLN A 9 11.33 5.16 -4.00
C GLN A 9 12.39 4.84 -5.04
N LEU A 10 13.22 5.82 -5.38
CA LEU A 10 14.28 5.68 -6.39
C LEU A 10 13.76 5.09 -7.72
N GLN A 11 12.64 5.62 -8.23
CA GLN A 11 11.96 5.16 -9.46
C GLN A 11 11.35 3.75 -9.39
N THR A 12 11.31 3.14 -8.20
CA THR A 12 10.69 1.83 -7.98
C THR A 12 9.42 1.99 -7.16
N VAL A 13 8.29 1.50 -7.69
CA VAL A 13 7.04 1.44 -6.93
C VAL A 13 7.15 0.35 -5.86
N ARG A 14 6.85 0.72 -4.62
CA ARG A 14 6.91 -0.12 -3.43
C ARG A 14 5.60 -0.07 -2.66
N SER A 15 5.45 -1.02 -1.75
CA SER A 15 4.30 -1.12 -0.87
C SER A 15 4.70 -1.57 0.52
N LEU A 16 4.02 -1.03 1.52
CA LEU A 16 4.23 -1.38 2.93
C LEU A 16 2.90 -1.47 3.66
N GLY A 17 2.70 -2.54 4.43
CA GLY A 17 1.47 -2.80 5.16
C GLY A 17 1.49 -2.26 6.60
N PHE A 18 0.33 -1.78 7.05
CA PHE A 18 0.08 -1.19 8.37
C PHE A 18 -1.24 -1.71 8.94
N GLU A 19 -1.38 -1.70 10.26
CA GLU A 19 -2.67 -2.01 10.92
C GLU A 19 -3.54 -0.76 11.12
N SER A 20 -2.91 0.42 11.22
CA SER A 20 -3.57 1.71 11.42
C SER A 20 -3.46 2.59 10.17
N LEU A 21 -4.53 3.33 9.86
CA LEU A 21 -4.51 4.33 8.80
C LEU A 21 -3.58 5.49 9.17
N VAL A 22 -3.53 5.85 10.46
CA VAL A 22 -2.70 6.96 10.95
C VAL A 22 -1.22 6.63 10.71
N ASP A 23 -0.77 5.43 11.10
CA ASP A 23 0.62 5.02 10.91
C ASP A 23 1.02 4.99 9.43
N ALA A 24 0.11 4.56 8.55
CA ALA A 24 0.34 4.56 7.10
C ALA A 24 0.47 5.99 6.54
N LEU A 25 -0.35 6.92 7.02
CA LEU A 25 -0.29 8.33 6.63
C LEU A 25 0.98 8.99 7.17
N ASP A 26 1.33 8.77 8.44
CA ASP A 26 2.53 9.30 9.06
C ASP A 26 3.79 8.82 8.33
N PHE A 27 3.84 7.54 7.94
CA PHE A 27 4.92 7.00 7.13
C PHE A 27 5.07 7.72 5.78
N LEU A 28 3.96 7.93 5.05
CA LEU A 28 3.97 8.64 3.77
C LEU A 28 4.34 10.11 3.94
N PHE A 29 3.89 10.74 5.03
CA PHE A 29 4.18 12.13 5.36
C PHE A 29 5.67 12.34 5.63
N TRP A 30 6.23 11.64 6.62
CA TRP A 30 7.63 11.81 6.99
C TRP A 30 8.57 11.33 5.88
N GLY A 31 8.25 10.22 5.21
CA GLY A 31 9.06 9.74 4.09
C GLY A 31 9.09 10.71 2.90
N TYR A 32 8.03 11.50 2.70
CA TYR A 32 8.02 12.57 1.70
C TYR A 32 8.84 13.78 2.16
N GLU A 33 8.63 14.25 3.40
CA GLU A 33 9.37 15.39 3.98
C GLU A 33 10.88 15.16 3.99
N ASP A 34 11.31 13.93 4.28
CA ASP A 34 12.72 13.54 4.29
C ASP A 34 13.28 13.27 2.87
N HIS A 35 12.46 13.45 1.82
CA HIS A 35 12.81 13.21 0.41
C HIS A 35 13.22 11.75 0.10
N GLU A 36 12.81 10.81 0.93
CA GLU A 36 13.15 9.39 0.79
C GLU A 36 12.24 8.66 -0.19
N LEU A 37 10.99 9.11 -0.30
CA LEU A 37 9.97 8.52 -1.16
C LEU A 37 9.01 9.58 -1.73
N MET A 38 8.30 9.19 -2.78
CA MET A 38 7.20 9.96 -3.37
C MET A 38 5.89 9.18 -3.14
N PRO A 39 5.00 9.67 -2.26
CA PRO A 39 3.80 8.97 -1.87
C PRO A 39 2.77 8.98 -3.01
N GLN A 40 2.10 7.84 -3.23
CA GLN A 40 1.07 7.71 -4.28
C GLN A 40 -0.33 7.54 -3.68
N GLY A 41 -0.45 6.80 -2.59
CA GLY A 41 -1.71 6.64 -1.89
C GLY A 41 -1.76 5.48 -0.91
N ILE A 42 -2.96 5.25 -0.39
CA ILE A 42 -3.25 4.20 0.58
C ILE A 42 -4.37 3.33 0.04
N TYR A 43 -4.25 2.03 0.24
CA TYR A 43 -5.30 1.05 0.03
C TYR A 43 -5.79 0.49 1.37
N ASP A 44 -7.11 0.44 1.58
CA ASP A 44 -7.76 -0.23 2.71
C ASP A 44 -8.24 -1.62 2.27
N GLY A 45 -7.55 -2.65 2.74
CA GLY A 45 -7.83 -4.05 2.43
C GLY A 45 -9.16 -4.57 2.97
N LEU A 46 -9.79 -3.89 3.94
CA LEU A 46 -11.09 -4.29 4.46
C LEU A 46 -12.23 -3.77 3.57
N THR A 47 -12.09 -2.56 3.03
CA THR A 47 -13.13 -1.92 2.21
C THR A 47 -12.87 -1.99 0.70
N ASP A 48 -11.70 -2.50 0.30
CA ASP A 48 -11.21 -2.53 -1.08
C ASP A 48 -11.14 -1.12 -1.73
N LYS A 49 -10.96 -0.09 -0.90
CA LYS A 49 -10.88 1.31 -1.34
C LYS A 49 -9.43 1.74 -1.44
N ALA A 50 -9.10 2.43 -2.53
CA ALA A 50 -7.87 3.18 -2.68
C ALA A 50 -8.16 4.67 -2.48
N THR A 51 -7.19 5.40 -1.94
CA THR A 51 -7.24 6.84 -1.76
C THR A 51 -5.89 7.42 -2.20
N LEU A 52 -5.93 8.45 -3.05
CA LEU A 52 -4.74 9.18 -3.44
C LEU A 52 -4.14 9.86 -2.22
N TYR A 53 -2.81 9.92 -2.19
CA TYR A 53 -2.15 10.73 -1.16
C TYR A 53 -2.24 12.21 -1.55
N ASP A 54 -2.58 13.02 -0.56
CA ASP A 54 -2.61 14.47 -0.63
C ASP A 54 -1.73 15.01 0.50
N HIS A 55 -0.79 15.89 0.17
CA HIS A 55 0.11 16.49 1.14
C HIS A 55 -0.31 17.94 1.36
N ALA A 56 -0.90 18.21 2.54
CA ALA A 56 -1.32 19.55 2.93
C ALA A 56 -2.24 20.26 1.91
N GLY A 57 -3.14 19.53 1.25
CA GLY A 57 -4.05 20.04 0.22
C GLY A 57 -3.45 20.08 -1.18
N GLN A 58 -2.24 19.53 -1.38
CA GLN A 58 -1.59 19.43 -2.67
C GLN A 58 -1.37 17.97 -3.08
N PHE A 59 -1.83 17.66 -4.30
CA PHE A 59 -1.49 16.41 -4.96
C PHE A 59 -0.02 16.44 -5.38
N ILE A 60 0.77 15.56 -4.77
CA ILE A 60 2.21 15.44 -5.02
C ILE A 60 2.50 14.62 -6.27
N ASP A 61 1.98 13.40 -6.27
CA ASP A 61 2.04 12.46 -7.39
C ASP A 61 0.90 11.48 -7.23
N GLY A 62 0.33 11.02 -8.35
CA GLY A 62 -0.89 10.23 -8.31
C GLY A 62 -0.99 9.36 -9.55
N ILE A 63 -0.71 8.07 -9.36
CA ILE A 63 -1.17 7.05 -10.31
C ILE A 63 -2.68 6.85 -10.13
N ALA A 64 -3.33 6.25 -11.13
CA ALA A 64 -4.75 5.93 -11.04
C ALA A 64 -5.07 5.09 -9.79
N LEU A 65 -6.25 5.31 -9.18
CA LEU A 65 -6.71 4.54 -8.02
C LEU A 65 -6.73 3.02 -8.27
N ASP A 66 -7.06 2.60 -9.50
CA ASP A 66 -7.01 1.20 -9.90
C ASP A 66 -5.58 0.64 -9.90
N SER A 67 -4.58 1.46 -10.21
CA SER A 67 -3.17 1.06 -10.12
C SER A 67 -2.76 0.86 -8.66
N ILE A 68 -3.12 1.77 -7.76
CA ILE A 68 -2.88 1.63 -6.30
C ILE A 68 -3.50 0.33 -5.79
N ARG A 69 -4.78 0.08 -6.15
CA ARG A 69 -5.48 -1.16 -5.77
C ARG A 69 -4.76 -2.40 -6.31
N LYS A 70 -4.34 -2.39 -7.58
CA LYS A 70 -3.62 -3.50 -8.20
C LYS A 70 -2.31 -3.79 -7.47
N ILE A 71 -1.47 -2.78 -7.28
CA ILE A 71 -0.17 -2.88 -6.61
C ILE A 71 -0.32 -3.39 -5.17
N ALA A 72 -1.27 -2.84 -4.42
CA ALA A 72 -1.53 -3.26 -3.04
C ALA A 72 -2.02 -4.71 -2.95
N ARG A 73 -2.84 -5.18 -3.89
CA ARG A 73 -3.27 -6.59 -3.96
C ARG A 73 -2.14 -7.53 -4.34
N GLU A 74 -1.26 -7.12 -5.25
CA GLU A 74 -0.04 -7.87 -5.58
C GLU A 74 0.85 -8.01 -4.35
N TYR A 75 1.03 -6.93 -3.57
CA TYR A 75 1.73 -6.96 -2.29
C TYR A 75 1.10 -7.96 -1.32
N LEU A 76 -0.22 -7.89 -1.07
CA LEU A 76 -0.93 -8.83 -0.18
C LEU A 76 -0.74 -10.29 -0.59
N THR A 77 -0.77 -10.54 -1.89
CA THR A 77 -0.59 -11.89 -2.45
C THR A 77 0.84 -12.38 -2.24
N ALA A 78 1.83 -11.50 -2.39
CA ALA A 78 3.23 -11.83 -2.19
C ALA A 78 3.59 -12.09 -0.71
N ILE A 79 2.95 -11.38 0.23
CA ILE A 79 3.22 -11.52 1.67
C ILE A 79 2.34 -12.56 2.37
N SER A 80 1.28 -13.07 1.73
CA SER A 80 0.43 -14.13 2.27
C SER A 80 1.02 -15.48 1.91
N PRO A 81 1.80 -16.16 2.77
CA PRO A 81 2.57 -17.31 2.31
C PRO A 81 1.73 -18.61 2.29
N PHE A 82 0.52 -18.65 2.89
CA PHE A 82 -0.22 -19.89 3.14
C PHE A 82 -1.72 -19.64 3.37
N ALA A 83 -2.51 -19.41 2.32
CA ALA A 83 -3.97 -19.60 2.40
C ALA A 83 -4.47 -20.80 1.56
N GLY A 84 -3.58 -21.46 0.81
CA GLY A 84 -3.93 -22.54 -0.13
C GLY A 84 -3.26 -23.90 0.12
N LEU A 85 -2.51 -24.09 1.21
CA LEU A 85 -1.79 -25.34 1.49
C LEU A 85 -2.42 -26.19 2.60
N MET A 86 -3.76 -26.16 2.71
CA MET A 86 -4.54 -27.24 3.32
C MET A 86 -5.27 -27.98 2.20
N GLN A 87 -4.53 -28.78 1.46
CA GLN A 87 -5.12 -29.90 0.73
C GLN A 87 -5.21 -31.05 1.74
N PRO A 88 -6.39 -31.58 2.07
CA PRO A 88 -6.45 -32.78 2.90
C PRO A 88 -5.78 -33.90 2.11
N SER A 89 -4.69 -34.44 2.66
CA SER A 89 -4.13 -35.69 2.18
C SER A 89 -5.09 -36.80 2.62
N ASP A 90 -5.97 -37.22 1.72
CA ASP A 90 -6.61 -38.53 1.84
C ASP A 90 -5.51 -39.59 1.63
N GLY A 91 -5.26 -40.36 2.69
CA GLY A 91 -4.32 -41.48 2.73
C GLY A 91 -4.49 -42.29 4.01
#